data_AF-A0A800HBC5-F1
#
_entry.id   AF-A0A800HBC5-F1
#
_cell.length_a   1.000
_cell.length_b   1.000
_cell.length_c   1.000
_cell.angle_alpha   90.00
_cell.angle_beta   90.00
_cell.angle_gamma   90.00
#
_symmetry.space_group_name_H-M   'P 1'
#
loop_
_entity.id
_entity.type
_entity.pdbx_description
1 polymer ?
#
loop_
_entity_poly.entity_id
_entity_poly.type
_entity_poly.pdbx_seq_one_letter_code
_entity_poly.pdbx_strand_id
1 'polypeptide(L)'
;KISVYCGDMDNYYLNNAVYLMEEFLEATTDPYYNGEVDYGDRAEHCWNGDHTRPNATSRLRYNQMFIERAVERMSQSAPEGSDLSSWKY
;
A
#
# COMPACT_ATOMS: atom_id res chain seq x y z
N LYS A 1 6.99 -2.42 6.29
CA LYS A 1 6.20 -1.31 6.86
C LYS A 1 4.78 -1.41 6.30
N ILE A 2 3.79 -0.79 6.92
CA ILE A 2 2.38 -0.87 6.50
C ILE A 2 2.10 0.22 5.47
N SER A 3 1.40 -0.10 4.39
CA SER A 3 1.03 0.88 3.36
C SER A 3 -0.41 0.66 2.93
N VAL A 4 -1.19 1.73 2.93
CA VAL A 4 -2.63 1.68 2.71
C VAL A 4 -3.02 2.78 1.75
N TYR A 5 -3.72 2.40 0.69
CA TYR A 5 -4.26 3.33 -0.31
C TYR A 5 -5.77 3.17 -0.30
N CYS A 6 -6.50 4.29 -0.17
CA CYS A 6 -7.96 4.26 -0.15
C CYS A 6 -8.52 5.48 -0.87
N GLY A 7 -9.58 5.32 -1.65
CA GLY A 7 -10.29 6.48 -2.18
C GLY A 7 -11.10 7.16 -1.08
N ASP A 8 -11.09 8.49 -1.00
CA ASP A 8 -11.88 9.22 0.02
C ASP A 8 -13.40 9.21 -0.27
N MET A 9 -13.79 8.72 -1.45
CA MET A 9 -15.16 8.47 -1.90
C MET A 9 -15.36 6.98 -2.23
N ASP A 10 -14.73 6.09 -1.45
CA ASP A 10 -14.95 4.64 -1.57
C ASP A 10 -16.46 4.31 -1.49
N ASN A 11 -16.96 3.55 -2.47
CA ASN A 11 -18.40 3.29 -2.61
C ASN A 11 -19.00 2.49 -1.45
N TYR A 12 -18.16 1.86 -0.64
CA TYR A 12 -18.52 1.10 0.56
C TYR A 12 -18.12 1.82 1.85
N TYR A 13 -17.68 3.09 1.75
CA TYR A 13 -17.28 3.92 2.88
C TYR A 13 -16.14 3.33 3.73
N LEU A 14 -15.27 2.53 3.10
CA LEU A 14 -14.13 1.91 3.78
C LEU A 14 -13.11 2.96 4.27
N ASN A 15 -13.05 4.12 3.63
CA ASN A 15 -12.22 5.25 4.04
C ASN A 15 -12.44 5.64 5.51
N ASN A 16 -13.68 5.54 6.02
CA ASN A 16 -13.97 5.80 7.44
C ASN A 16 -13.19 4.89 8.39
N ALA A 17 -13.06 3.61 8.04
CA ALA A 17 -12.25 2.67 8.82
C ALA A 17 -10.75 2.95 8.65
N VAL A 18 -10.33 3.41 7.47
CA VAL A 18 -8.94 3.77 7.22
C VAL A 18 -8.53 5.00 8.04
N TYR A 19 -9.41 6.00 8.23
CA TYR A 19 -9.12 7.14 9.12
C TYR A 19 -8.82 6.69 10.56
N LEU A 20 -9.62 5.77 11.10
CA LEU A 20 -9.41 5.23 12.44
C LEU A 20 -8.10 4.42 12.52
N MET A 21 -7.77 3.69 11.46
CA MET A 21 -6.51 2.96 11.38
C MET A 21 -5.32 3.90 11.28
N GLU A 22 -5.40 4.97 10.48
CA GLU A 22 -4.35 5.98 10.37
C GLU A 22 -4.08 6.64 11.72
N GLU A 23 -5.13 7.09 12.41
CA GLU A 23 -5.02 7.68 13.77
C GLU A 23 -4.30 6.71 14.73
N PHE A 24 -4.66 5.42 14.69
CA PHE A 24 -3.97 4.40 15.50
C PHE A 24 -2.50 4.21 15.10
N LEU A 25 -2.21 4.14 13.80
CA LEU A 25 -0.86 3.92 13.28
C LEU A 25 0.05 5.10 13.64
N GLU A 26 -0.42 6.33 13.50
CA GLU A 26 0.31 7.55 13.86
C GLU A 26 0.61 7.63 15.38
N ALA A 27 -0.24 7.04 16.22
CA ALA A 27 -0.04 7.01 17.67
C ALA A 27 1.01 5.98 18.15
N THR A 28 1.47 5.08 17.28
CA THR A 28 2.51 4.10 17.64
C THR A 28 3.85 4.78 17.94
N THR A 29 4.71 4.19 18.78
CA THR A 29 6.02 4.80 19.12
C THR A 29 7.15 3.78 19.21
N ASP A 30 6.86 2.56 19.66
CA ASP A 30 7.85 1.49 19.82
C ASP A 30 7.33 0.14 19.30
N PRO A 31 7.53 -0.19 18.02
CA PRO A 31 8.07 0.68 16.95
C PRO A 31 7.00 1.63 16.40
N TYR A 32 7.41 2.84 15.99
CA TYR A 32 6.57 3.68 15.11
C TYR A 32 6.26 2.94 13.80
N TYR A 33 5.00 3.03 13.35
CA TYR A 33 4.51 2.28 12.18
C TYR A 33 5.35 2.55 10.94
N ASN A 34 5.84 3.79 10.79
CA ASN A 34 6.78 4.25 9.77
C ASN A 34 6.40 3.72 8.37
N GLY A 35 5.14 3.93 8.02
CA GLY A 35 4.50 3.44 6.80
C GLY A 35 3.89 4.59 6.00
N GLU A 36 2.87 4.28 5.21
CA GLU A 36 2.16 5.27 4.38
C GLU A 36 0.67 4.99 4.44
N VAL A 37 -0.13 6.05 4.60
CA VAL A 37 -1.56 6.03 4.31
C VAL A 37 -1.77 7.16 3.31
N ASP A 38 -2.42 6.86 2.20
CA ASP A 38 -2.65 7.83 1.14
C ASP A 38 -4.09 7.71 0.62
N TYR A 39 -4.65 8.87 0.28
CA TYR A 39 -6.03 9.01 -0.11
C TYR A 39 -6.16 9.56 -1.53
N GLY A 40 -6.97 8.89 -2.35
CA GLY A 40 -7.32 9.38 -3.68
C GLY A 40 -8.53 10.32 -3.59
N ASP A 41 -8.34 11.60 -3.92
CA ASP A 41 -9.45 12.58 -3.98
C ASP A 41 -10.51 12.15 -4.99
N ARG A 42 -11.74 12.00 -4.51
CA ARG A 42 -12.91 11.51 -5.25
C ARG A 42 -12.73 10.12 -5.86
N ALA A 43 -11.74 9.37 -5.40
CA ALA A 43 -11.49 8.04 -5.90
C ALA A 43 -12.43 7.03 -5.24
N GLU A 44 -12.81 6.04 -6.02
CA GLU A 44 -13.80 5.03 -5.69
C GLU A 44 -13.14 3.80 -5.02
N HIS A 45 -13.93 2.74 -4.84
CA HIS A 45 -13.43 1.48 -4.31
C HIS A 45 -12.24 0.92 -5.10
N CYS A 46 -11.30 0.28 -4.39
CA CYS A 46 -10.06 -0.28 -4.93
C CYS A 46 -9.06 0.72 -5.54
N TRP A 47 -9.17 2.02 -5.25
CA TRP A 47 -8.11 2.96 -5.63
C TRP A 47 -6.77 2.55 -5.04
N ASN A 48 -5.71 2.62 -5.85
CA ASN A 48 -4.46 1.92 -5.62
C ASN A 48 -3.24 2.83 -5.50
N GLY A 49 -3.39 4.12 -5.19
CA GLY A 49 -2.27 5.05 -5.04
C GLY A 49 -1.82 5.77 -6.32
N ASP A 50 -2.42 5.49 -7.49
CA ASP A 50 -2.09 6.23 -8.72
C ASP A 50 -2.91 7.52 -8.81
N HIS A 51 -2.29 8.64 -8.46
CA HIS A 51 -2.87 9.99 -8.60
C HIS A 51 -2.93 10.49 -10.04
N THR A 52 -2.28 9.80 -10.99
CA THR A 52 -2.10 10.29 -12.37
C THR A 52 -3.06 9.67 -13.37
N ARG A 53 -3.80 8.63 -12.97
CA ARG A 53 -4.68 7.84 -13.87
C ARG A 53 -5.99 7.47 -13.20
N PRO A 54 -7.07 7.29 -13.99
CA PRO A 54 -8.30 6.70 -13.49
C PRO A 54 -8.09 5.26 -12.98
N ASN A 55 -8.82 4.89 -11.94
CA ASN A 55 -8.74 3.59 -11.27
C ASN A 55 -8.92 2.40 -12.24
N ALA A 56 -9.83 2.54 -13.22
CA ALA A 56 -10.08 1.53 -14.26
C ALA A 56 -8.80 1.16 -15.05
N THR A 57 -7.86 2.10 -15.19
CA THR A 57 -6.58 1.90 -15.88
C THR A 57 -5.44 1.63 -14.89
N SER A 58 -5.38 2.34 -13.76
CA SER A 58 -4.30 2.16 -12.78
C SER A 58 -4.30 0.76 -12.18
N ARG A 59 -5.47 0.13 -12.00
CA ARG A 59 -5.60 -1.26 -11.51
C ARG A 59 -4.94 -2.31 -12.41
N LEU A 60 -4.62 -1.96 -13.67
CA LEU A 60 -3.89 -2.85 -14.58
C LEU A 60 -2.37 -2.76 -14.39
N ARG A 61 -1.90 -1.90 -13.47
CA ARG A 61 -0.49 -1.57 -13.25
C ARG A 61 0.05 -1.98 -11.89
N TYR A 62 -0.68 -2.80 -11.13
CA TYR A 62 -0.24 -3.26 -9.81
C TYR A 62 1.19 -3.82 -9.82
N ASN A 63 1.52 -4.58 -10.86
CA ASN A 63 2.85 -5.17 -11.01
C ASN A 63 3.93 -4.09 -11.09
N GLN A 64 3.77 -3.08 -11.95
CA GLN A 64 4.73 -1.99 -12.09
C GLN A 64 4.78 -1.08 -10.85
N MET A 65 3.68 -0.98 -10.09
CA MET A 65 3.61 -0.12 -8.92
C MET A 65 4.20 -0.76 -7.66
N PHE A 66 4.02 -2.08 -7.49
CA PHE A 66 4.24 -2.72 -6.18
C PHE A 66 5.28 -3.84 -6.18
N ILE A 67 5.62 -4.46 -7.32
CA ILE A 67 6.58 -5.57 -7.32
C ILE A 67 7.95 -5.11 -6.83
N GLU A 68 8.46 -3.97 -7.32
CA GLU A 68 9.77 -3.47 -6.89
C GLU A 68 9.83 -3.27 -5.37
N ARG A 69 8.80 -2.62 -4.80
CA ARG A 69 8.65 -2.41 -3.35
C ARG A 69 8.54 -3.73 -2.58
N ALA A 70 7.78 -4.70 -3.10
CA ALA A 70 7.64 -6.02 -2.49
C ALA A 70 8.97 -6.78 -2.49
N VAL A 71 9.72 -6.74 -3.59
CA VAL A 71 11.05 -7.36 -3.71
C VAL A 71 12.05 -6.74 -2.74
N GLU A 72 12.07 -5.41 -2.63
CA GLU A 72 12.90 -4.72 -1.64
C GLU A 72 12.54 -5.17 -0.22
N ARG A 73 11.25 -5.15 0.13
CA ARG A 73 10.76 -5.55 1.45
C ARG A 73 11.12 -7.00 1.78
N MET A 74 10.95 -7.92 0.83
CA MET A 74 11.34 -9.32 0.98
C MET A 74 12.85 -9.45 1.18
N SER A 75 13.66 -8.74 0.39
CA SER A 75 15.12 -8.77 0.51
C SER A 75 15.62 -8.33 1.90
N GLN A 76 14.91 -7.39 2.54
CA GLN A 76 15.26 -6.86 3.86
C GLN A 76 14.82 -7.75 5.03
N SER A 77 13.89 -8.69 4.86
CA SER A 77 13.40 -9.52 5.97
C SER A 77 13.22 -11.00 5.66
N ALA A 78 13.74 -11.48 4.53
CA ALA A 78 13.74 -12.91 4.28
C ALA A 78 14.51 -13.61 5.42
N PRO A 79 13.99 -14.73 5.95
CA PRO A 79 14.75 -15.54 6.89
C PRO A 79 16.10 -15.99 6.30
N GLU A 80 17.08 -16.25 7.16
CA GLU A 80 18.36 -16.80 6.75
C GLU A 80 18.16 -18.12 5.97
N GLY A 81 18.87 -18.27 4.85
CA GLY A 81 18.75 -19.44 3.96
C GLY A 81 17.61 -19.37 2.93
N SER A 82 16.79 -18.32 2.90
CA SER A 82 15.74 -18.15 1.89
C SER A 82 16.31 -17.88 0.50
N ASP A 83 15.71 -18.46 -0.55
CA ASP A 83 16.09 -18.19 -1.94
C ASP A 83 15.47 -16.88 -2.46
N LEU A 84 16.33 -15.90 -2.70
CA LEU A 84 15.98 -14.57 -3.24
C LEU A 84 16.46 -14.36 -4.68
N SER A 85 16.94 -15.42 -5.33
CA SER A 85 17.69 -15.32 -6.59
C SER A 85 17.05 -16.05 -7.76
N SER A 86 16.38 -17.19 -7.53
CA SER A 86 15.83 -18.02 -8.64
C SER A 86 14.68 -17.38 -9.41
N TRP A 87 14.02 -16.39 -8.83
CA TRP A 87 12.80 -15.77 -9.36
C TRP A 87 12.96 -14.27 -9.67
N LYS A 88 14.09 -13.67 -9.30
CA LYS A 88 14.36 -12.24 -9.48
C LYS A 88 15.06 -12.03 -10.83
N TYR A 89 14.27 -11.94 -11.90
CA TYR A 89 14.72 -11.68 -13.28
C TYR A 89 14.43 -10.24 -13.72
#